data_AF-A0A7W9J196-F1
#
_entry.id   AF-A0A7W9J196-F1
#
_cell.length_a   1.000
_cell.length_b   1.000
_cell.length_c   1.000
_cell.angle_alpha   90.00
_cell.angle_beta   90.00
_cell.angle_gamma   90.00
#
_symmetry.space_group_name_H-M   'P 1'
#
loop_
_entity.id
_entity.type
_entity.pdbx_description
1 polymer ?
#
loop_
_entity_poly.entity_id
_entity_poly.type
_entity_poly.pdbx_seq_one_letter_code
_entity_poly.pdbx_strand_id
1 'polypeptide(L)'
;MSTLRVPSIYEHPVGKIVEIVEGEPYSNQVEPSGTTEWMDDDAEVVTSEIVEARPADPFDLFGPPEPRHTIMVDLDVPATLIPSTTPGHSHLYIDVPVNWSDYQLLLDALALVGAVEPGYVQASKARGFTSLRLPWVKKRKTAAAA
;
A
#
# COMPACT_ATOMS: atom_id res chain seq x y z
N MET A 1 -6.88 -34.01 19.08
CA MET A 1 -7.64 -32.79 19.45
C MET A 1 -6.91 -31.63 18.82
N SER A 2 -7.40 -31.14 17.68
CA SER A 2 -6.83 -29.97 16.99
C SER A 2 -7.42 -28.73 17.67
N THR A 3 -6.56 -27.92 18.28
CA THR A 3 -6.92 -26.62 18.82
C THR A 3 -7.27 -25.71 17.64
N LEU A 4 -8.57 -25.39 17.52
CA LEU A 4 -9.04 -24.27 16.70
C LEU A 4 -8.36 -23.00 17.23
N ARG A 5 -7.30 -22.56 16.53
CA ARG A 5 -6.70 -21.25 16.77
C ARG A 5 -7.63 -20.21 16.17
N VAL A 6 -8.11 -19.30 17.01
CA VAL A 6 -8.90 -18.15 16.57
C VAL A 6 -7.88 -17.13 16.02
N PRO A 7 -8.00 -16.68 14.75
CA PRO A 7 -7.11 -15.65 14.22
C PRO A 7 -7.22 -14.39 15.08
N SER A 8 -6.10 -13.80 15.47
CA SER A 8 -6.08 -12.48 16.07
C SER A 8 -6.46 -11.46 14.99
N ILE A 9 -7.45 -10.62 15.29
CA ILE A 9 -7.93 -9.58 14.38
C ILE A 9 -7.07 -8.33 14.57
N TYR A 10 -6.46 -7.83 13.48
CA TYR A 10 -5.80 -6.52 13.46
C TYR A 10 -6.72 -5.47 12.84
N GLU A 11 -7.01 -4.40 13.57
CA GLU A 11 -7.63 -3.20 13.01
C GLU A 11 -6.55 -2.34 12.36
N HIS A 12 -6.49 -2.38 11.02
CA HIS A 12 -5.58 -1.55 10.22
C HIS A 12 -5.80 -0.05 10.54
N PRO A 13 -4.76 0.81 10.50
CA PRO A 13 -4.86 2.25 10.77
C PRO A 13 -5.89 3.04 9.95
N VAL A 14 -6.51 2.41 8.94
CA VAL A 14 -7.57 2.99 8.10
C VAL A 14 -8.96 2.39 8.40
N GLY A 15 -9.11 1.69 9.53
CA GLY A 15 -10.36 1.09 9.99
C GLY A 15 -10.77 -0.18 9.25
N LYS A 16 -9.83 -0.87 8.60
CA LYS A 16 -10.09 -2.14 7.91
C LYS A 16 -9.60 -3.32 8.75
N ILE A 17 -10.37 -4.39 8.77
CA ILE A 17 -9.99 -5.64 9.43
C ILE A 17 -9.13 -6.45 8.45
N VAL A 18 -7.94 -6.85 8.89
CA VAL A 18 -7.06 -7.80 8.18
C VAL A 18 -6.73 -8.97 9.10
N GLU A 19 -6.52 -10.14 8.52
CA GLU A 19 -6.19 -11.36 9.24
C GLU A 19 -4.69 -11.42 9.55
N ILE A 20 -4.34 -11.67 10.81
CA ILE A 20 -2.99 -12.06 11.21
C ILE A 20 -2.88 -13.57 11.02
N VAL A 21 -1.86 -14.00 10.29
CA VAL A 21 -1.56 -15.41 10.06
C VAL A 21 -0.18 -15.71 10.66
N GLU A 22 0.02 -16.88 11.26
CA GLU A 22 1.37 -17.35 11.60
C GLU A 22 2.13 -17.57 10.29
N GLY A 23 3.25 -16.87 10.11
CA GLY A 23 4.00 -16.88 8.86
C GLY A 23 4.69 -18.23 8.62
N GLU A 24 4.57 -18.75 7.39
CA GLU A 24 5.56 -19.68 6.86
C GLU A 24 6.87 -18.89 6.62
N PRO A 25 8.06 -19.49 6.85
CA PRO A 25 9.33 -18.77 6.75
C PRO A 25 9.52 -18.14 5.37
N TYR A 26 9.96 -16.88 5.32
CA TYR A 26 10.36 -16.18 4.10
C TYR A 26 11.53 -16.93 3.44
N SER A 27 11.25 -17.83 2.50
CA SER A 27 12.29 -18.55 1.78
C SER A 27 12.90 -17.65 0.69
N ASN A 28 13.89 -16.84 1.07
CA ASN A 28 14.79 -16.26 0.08
C ASN A 28 15.67 -17.40 -0.43
N GLN A 29 15.33 -18.02 -1.57
CA GLN A 29 16.20 -19.00 -2.23
C GLN A 29 17.45 -18.30 -2.79
N VAL A 30 18.40 -18.01 -1.92
CA VAL A 30 19.81 -17.79 -2.27
C VAL A 30 20.57 -18.76 -1.40
N GLU A 31 20.90 -19.94 -1.94
CA GLU A 31 21.73 -20.96 -1.28
C GLU A 31 23.08 -20.35 -0.85
N PRO A 32 23.33 -20.09 0.44
CA PRO A 32 24.66 -19.75 0.90
C PRO A 32 25.33 -21.06 1.29
N SER A 33 26.45 -21.39 0.67
CA SER A 33 27.34 -22.44 1.16
C SER A 33 27.86 -22.05 2.55
N GLY A 34 27.13 -22.42 3.60
CA GLY A 34 27.46 -22.11 4.98
C GLY A 34 26.31 -22.53 5.87
N THR A 35 26.61 -23.36 6.87
CA THR A 35 25.67 -23.93 7.84
C THR A 35 24.68 -22.88 8.34
N THR A 36 23.47 -22.88 7.77
CA THR A 36 22.37 -22.02 8.21
C THR A 36 21.74 -22.73 9.41
N GLU A 37 22.07 -22.26 10.62
CA GLU A 37 21.17 -22.47 11.75
C GLU A 37 19.91 -21.68 11.42
N TRP A 38 18.86 -22.41 11.05
CA TRP A 38 17.53 -21.86 10.86
C TRP A 38 17.06 -21.38 12.23
N MET A 39 17.07 -20.07 12.46
CA MET A 39 16.27 -19.48 13.54
C MET A 39 14.82 -19.74 13.15
N ASP A 40 14.11 -20.49 13.99
CA ASP A 40 12.66 -20.59 13.95
C ASP A 40 12.09 -19.20 14.24
N ASP A 41 12.09 -18.32 13.24
CA ASP A 41 11.49 -17.00 13.31
C ASP A 41 9.97 -17.15 13.15
N ASP A 42 9.31 -17.46 14.26
CA ASP A 42 7.87 -17.34 14.44
C ASP A 42 7.48 -15.84 14.29
N ALA A 43 7.39 -15.35 13.05
CA ALA A 43 6.97 -13.99 12.75
C ALA A 43 5.44 -13.92 12.59
N GLU A 44 4.81 -13.02 13.35
CA GLU A 44 3.44 -12.61 13.08
C GLU A 44 3.42 -11.78 11.79
N VAL A 45 2.71 -12.26 10.77
CA VAL A 45 2.57 -11.55 9.50
C VAL A 45 1.16 -10.97 9.34
N VAL A 46 1.09 -9.81 8.72
CA VAL A 46 -0.16 -9.17 8.30
C VAL A 46 -0.31 -9.32 6.79
N THR A 47 -1.52 -9.67 6.34
CA THR A 47 -1.80 -9.88 4.92
C THR A 47 -2.46 -8.66 4.28
N SER A 48 -2.28 -8.51 2.97
CA SER A 48 -2.94 -7.46 2.20
C SER A 48 -4.42 -7.74 1.91
N GLU A 49 -4.88 -8.97 2.14
CA GLU A 49 -6.23 -9.39 1.84
C GLU A 49 -7.25 -8.74 2.80
N ILE A 50 -8.27 -8.11 2.23
CA ILE A 50 -9.37 -7.51 2.99
C ILE A 50 -10.40 -8.60 3.27
N VAL A 51 -10.37 -9.13 4.50
CA VAL A 51 -11.33 -10.10 5.00
C VAL A 51 -12.59 -9.37 5.50
N GLU A 52 -13.31 -8.74 4.58
CA GLU A 52 -14.66 -8.25 4.87
C GLU A 52 -15.65 -9.41 4.69
N ALA A 53 -16.40 -9.74 5.74
CA ALA A 53 -17.53 -10.66 5.65
C ALA A 53 -18.60 -10.04 4.74
N ARG A 54 -18.52 -10.32 3.43
CA ARG A 54 -19.57 -9.90 2.50
C ARG A 54 -20.84 -10.65 2.89
N PRO A 55 -21.97 -9.98 3.14
CA PRO A 55 -23.24 -10.68 3.26
C PRO A 55 -23.45 -11.46 1.96
N ALA A 56 -23.74 -12.76 2.07
CA ALA A 56 -24.01 -13.59 0.91
C ALA A 56 -25.11 -12.93 0.08
N ASP A 57 -24.77 -12.48 -1.13
CA ASP A 57 -25.77 -12.00 -2.08
C ASP A 57 -26.42 -13.23 -2.71
N PRO A 58 -27.72 -13.50 -2.44
CA PRO A 58 -28.40 -14.67 -2.98
C PRO A 58 -28.56 -14.63 -4.50
N PHE A 59 -28.19 -13.52 -5.16
CA PHE A 59 -28.26 -13.35 -6.62
C PHE A 59 -26.89 -13.24 -7.30
N ASP A 60 -25.79 -13.61 -6.64
CA ASP A 60 -24.46 -13.60 -7.27
C ASP A 60 -24.30 -14.75 -8.29
N LEU A 61 -24.85 -14.55 -9.49
CA LEU A 61 -24.80 -15.51 -10.61
C LEU A 61 -23.41 -15.66 -11.24
N PHE A 62 -22.44 -14.84 -10.82
CA PHE A 62 -21.09 -14.77 -11.41
C PHE A 62 -20.01 -15.37 -10.51
N GLY A 63 -20.40 -16.00 -9.40
CA GLY A 63 -19.47 -16.56 -8.42
C GLY A 63 -19.01 -15.53 -7.39
N PRO A 64 -18.22 -15.93 -6.38
CA PRO A 64 -17.70 -14.97 -5.41
C PRO A 64 -16.83 -13.93 -6.13
N PRO A 65 -16.90 -12.64 -5.74
CA PRO A 65 -16.03 -11.62 -6.29
C PRO A 65 -14.57 -11.97 -5.97
N GLU A 66 -13.65 -11.49 -6.79
CA GLU A 66 -12.22 -11.62 -6.50
C GLU A 66 -11.88 -10.98 -5.13
N PRO A 67 -10.97 -11.59 -4.35
CA PRO A 67 -10.49 -10.99 -3.10
C PRO A 67 -9.95 -9.58 -3.34
N ARG A 68 -10.25 -8.66 -2.42
CA ARG A 68 -9.74 -7.29 -2.49
C ARG A 68 -8.50 -7.17 -1.62
N HIS A 69 -7.53 -6.40 -2.09
CA HIS A 69 -6.27 -6.18 -1.36
C HIS A 69 -6.05 -4.70 -1.02
N THR A 70 -5.41 -4.42 0.10
CA THR A 70 -4.76 -3.12 0.37
C THR A 70 -3.34 -3.11 -0.16
N ILE A 71 -2.81 -1.93 -0.51
CA ILE A 71 -1.41 -1.80 -0.91
C ILE A 71 -0.53 -1.94 0.34
N MET A 72 0.20 -3.06 0.40
CA MET A 72 1.22 -3.34 1.41
C MET A 72 2.49 -3.72 0.67
N VAL A 73 3.55 -2.97 0.89
CA VAL A 73 4.81 -3.11 0.16
C VAL A 73 5.93 -3.16 1.18
N ASP A 74 6.72 -4.23 1.14
CA ASP A 74 7.99 -4.30 1.84
C ASP A 74 9.04 -3.50 1.05
N LEU A 75 9.64 -2.50 1.69
CA LEU A 75 10.58 -1.57 1.03
C LEU A 75 11.98 -1.77 1.60
N ASP A 76 12.91 -2.21 0.75
CA ASP A 76 14.34 -2.36 1.10
C ASP A 76 15.11 -1.03 1.15
N VAL A 77 14.39 0.09 1.20
CA VAL A 77 14.93 1.44 1.04
C VAL A 77 14.23 2.40 2.00
N PRO A 78 14.90 3.48 2.43
CA PRO A 78 14.27 4.50 3.24
C PRO A 78 13.02 5.08 2.56
N ALA A 79 11.94 5.15 3.32
CA ALA A 79 10.71 5.82 2.90
C ALA A 79 10.18 6.73 4.01
N THR A 80 9.51 7.80 3.61
CA THR A 80 8.88 8.75 4.54
C THR A 80 7.47 9.05 4.08
N LEU A 81 6.49 8.80 4.96
CA LEU A 81 5.11 9.19 4.74
C LEU A 81 4.81 10.45 5.56
N ILE A 82 4.51 11.56 4.88
CA ILE A 82 4.23 12.84 5.53
C ILE A 82 2.79 13.24 5.25
N PRO A 83 1.97 13.60 6.25
CA PRO A 83 0.64 14.13 6.01
C PRO A 83 0.66 15.35 5.09
N SER A 84 -0.30 15.43 4.17
CA SER A 84 -0.55 16.61 3.35
C SER A 84 -1.29 17.68 4.15
N THR A 85 -1.32 18.90 3.60
CA THR A 85 -2.20 19.98 4.10
C THR A 85 -3.68 19.71 3.82
N THR A 86 -3.99 18.79 2.91
CA THR A 86 -5.36 18.29 2.69
C THR A 86 -5.61 17.11 3.64
N PRO A 87 -6.61 17.19 4.55
CA PRO A 87 -6.93 16.10 5.47
C PRO A 87 -7.18 14.78 4.73
N GLY A 88 -6.62 13.68 5.23
CA GLY A 88 -6.75 12.34 4.64
C GLY A 88 -5.80 12.04 3.48
N HIS A 89 -4.96 13.00 3.06
CA HIS A 89 -3.93 12.77 2.04
C HIS A 89 -2.53 12.76 2.66
N SER A 90 -1.62 12.03 2.04
CA SER A 90 -0.22 11.94 2.44
C SER A 90 0.71 12.03 1.23
N HIS A 91 1.96 12.41 1.50
CA HIS A 91 3.06 12.42 0.56
C HIS A 91 4.01 11.28 0.93
N LEU A 92 4.18 10.32 0.02
CA LEU A 92 5.15 9.25 0.15
C LEU A 92 6.43 9.63 -0.59
N TYR A 93 7.54 9.65 0.13
CA TYR A 93 8.89 9.82 -0.41
C TYR A 93 9.59 8.46 -0.30
N ILE A 94 10.10 7.94 -1.41
CA ILE A 94 10.89 6.71 -1.45
C ILE A 94 12.26 7.09 -1.99
N ASP A 95 13.33 6.77 -1.27
CA ASP A 95 14.69 7.20 -1.61
C ASP A 95 15.34 6.28 -2.67
N VAL A 96 14.71 6.24 -3.86
CA VAL A 96 15.19 5.48 -5.03
C VAL A 96 15.24 6.39 -6.25
N PRO A 97 16.44 6.63 -6.83
CA PRO A 97 16.54 7.34 -8.09
C PRO A 97 16.03 6.44 -9.23
N VAL A 98 15.10 6.97 -10.03
CA VAL A 98 14.53 6.27 -11.19
C VAL A 98 14.56 7.16 -12.43
N ASN A 99 14.63 6.55 -13.61
CA ASN A 99 14.46 7.28 -14.86
C ASN A 99 13.01 7.75 -14.99
N TRP A 100 12.82 8.87 -15.71
CA TRP A 100 11.50 9.45 -15.89
C TRP A 100 10.49 8.49 -16.55
N SER A 101 10.92 7.67 -17.52
CA SER A 101 10.07 6.67 -18.17
C SER A 101 9.52 5.64 -17.18
N ASP A 102 10.37 5.12 -16.30
CA ASP A 102 10.01 4.10 -15.33
C ASP A 102 9.09 4.69 -14.25
N TYR A 103 9.38 5.92 -13.85
CA TYR A 103 8.53 6.67 -12.93
C TYR A 103 7.14 6.96 -13.52
N GLN A 104 7.04 7.21 -14.83
CA GLN A 104 5.75 7.38 -15.50
C GLN A 104 4.92 6.08 -15.47
N LEU A 105 5.55 4.92 -15.63
CA LEU A 105 4.87 3.62 -15.49
C LEU A 105 4.34 3.42 -14.07
N LEU A 106 5.15 3.77 -13.06
CA LEU A 106 4.72 3.73 -11.66
C LEU A 106 3.51 4.66 -11.42
N LEU A 107 3.54 5.90 -11.94
CA LEU A 107 2.42 6.83 -11.80
C LEU A 107 1.13 6.30 -12.45
N ASP A 108 1.24 5.65 -13.60
CA ASP A 108 0.08 5.03 -14.26
C ASP A 108 -0.48 3.86 -13.46
N ALA A 109 0.38 3.00 -12.91
CA ALA A 109 -0.04 1.91 -12.04
C ALA A 109 -0.74 2.42 -10.79
N LEU A 110 -0.20 3.46 -10.15
CA LEU A 110 -0.81 4.09 -8.97
C LEU A 110 -2.15 4.76 -9.31
N ALA A 111 -2.29 5.37 -10.49
CA ALA A 111 -3.56 5.94 -10.93
C ALA A 111 -4.59 4.87 -11.26
N LEU A 112 -4.16 3.76 -11.89
CA LEU A 112 -5.01 2.63 -12.24
C LEU A 112 -5.68 2.02 -10.99
N VAL A 113 -4.92 1.87 -9.89
CA VAL A 113 -5.44 1.34 -8.62
C VAL A 113 -6.09 2.41 -7.73
N GLY A 114 -6.17 3.66 -8.19
CA GLY A 114 -6.79 4.76 -7.48
C GLY A 114 -5.99 5.31 -6.30
N ALA A 115 -4.70 4.95 -6.16
CA ALA A 115 -3.82 5.49 -5.13
C ALA A 115 -3.44 6.96 -5.36
N VAL A 116 -3.48 7.42 -6.62
CA VAL A 116 -3.30 8.83 -7.00
C VAL A 116 -4.34 9.25 -8.04
N GLU A 117 -4.65 10.54 -8.11
CA GLU A 117 -5.63 11.06 -9.07
C GLU A 117 -5.06 11.08 -10.51
N PRO A 118 -5.83 10.67 -11.53
CA PRO A 118 -5.40 10.74 -12.93
C PRO A 118 -4.99 12.15 -13.38
N GLY A 119 -5.67 13.18 -12.87
CA GLY A 119 -5.34 14.59 -13.16
C GLY A 119 -3.95 15.00 -12.65
N TYR A 120 -3.53 14.47 -11.50
CA TYR A 120 -2.18 14.69 -10.97
C TYR A 120 -1.12 14.05 -11.86
N VAL A 121 -1.37 12.82 -12.34
CA VAL A 121 -0.46 12.11 -13.25
C VAL A 121 -0.32 12.87 -14.57
N GLN A 122 -1.44 13.27 -15.19
CA GLN A 122 -1.42 14.04 -16.44
C GLN A 122 -0.66 15.36 -16.29
N ALA A 123 -0.93 16.12 -15.23
CA ALA A 123 -0.23 17.37 -14.96
C ALA A 123 1.27 17.17 -14.69
N SER A 124 1.67 16.04 -14.09
CA SER A 124 3.08 15.73 -13.84
C SER A 124 3.79 15.29 -15.12
N LYS A 125 3.13 14.48 -15.96
CA LYS A 125 3.60 14.09 -17.29
C LYS A 125 3.82 15.29 -18.21
N ALA A 126 2.86 16.22 -18.26
CA ALA A 126 2.98 17.44 -19.05
C ALA A 126 4.13 18.35 -18.59
N ARG A 127 4.47 18.34 -17.30
CA ARG A 127 5.57 19.13 -16.73
C ARG A 127 6.94 18.45 -16.83
N GLY A 128 6.98 17.12 -16.95
CA GLY A 128 8.22 16.33 -16.92
C GLY A 128 8.75 16.02 -15.52
N PHE A 129 7.96 16.27 -14.48
CA PHE A 129 8.28 15.93 -13.08
C PHE A 129 7.02 15.93 -12.19
N THR A 130 7.08 15.26 -11.05
CA THR A 130 6.09 15.36 -9.98
C THR A 130 6.45 16.46 -9.00
N SER A 131 5.45 17.07 -8.38
CA SER A 131 5.66 18.11 -7.37
C SER A 131 4.67 17.92 -6.23
N LEU A 132 5.16 17.84 -5.01
CA LEU A 132 4.35 17.77 -3.80
C LEU A 132 4.42 19.11 -3.06
N ARG A 133 3.35 19.45 -2.34
CA ARG A 133 3.33 20.68 -1.54
C ARG A 133 4.05 20.43 -0.22
N LEU A 134 4.87 21.37 0.21
CA LEU A 134 5.46 21.27 1.54
C LEU A 134 4.35 21.30 2.62
N PRO A 135 4.40 20.42 3.62
CA PRO A 135 3.32 20.26 4.59
C PRO A 135 3.09 21.49 5.47
N TRP A 136 4.06 22.41 5.56
CA TRP A 136 3.96 23.67 6.31
C TRP A 136 3.53 24.88 5.48
N VAL A 137 3.29 24.75 4.17
CA VAL A 137 2.91 25.88 3.31
C VAL A 137 1.39 25.94 3.12
N LYS A 138 0.74 26.89 3.79
CA LYS A 138 -0.71 27.14 3.65
C LYS A 138 -1.05 27.63 2.24
N LYS A 139 -2.17 27.14 1.69
CA LYS A 139 -2.71 27.63 0.40
C LYS A 139 -3.02 29.12 0.51
N ARG A 140 -2.37 29.97 -0.29
CA ARG A 140 -2.79 31.37 -0.43
C ARG A 140 -4.23 31.36 -0.95
N LYS A 141 -5.16 31.99 -0.22
CA LYS A 141 -6.47 32.32 -0.76
C LYS A 141 -6.22 33.31 -1.89
N THR A 142 -6.47 32.91 -3.13
CA THR A 142 -6.63 33.87 -4.22
C THR A 142 -7.80 34.76 -3.85
N ALA A 143 -7.59 36.07 -3.74
CA ALA A 143 -8.69 37.01 -3.66
C ALA A 143 -9.54 36.79 -4.92
N ALA A 144 -10.85 36.62 -4.75
CA ALA A 144 -11.76 36.62 -5.89
C ALA A 144 -11.54 37.93 -6.64
N ALA A 145 -11.35 37.84 -7.96
CA ALA A 145 -11.35 39.02 -8.81
C ALA A 145 -12.68 39.74 -8.58
N ALA A 146 -12.61 40.98 -8.08
CA ALA A 146 -13.74 41.88 -7.94
C ALA A 146 -14.16 42.41 -9.31
#